data_AF-A0A954K1D2-F1
#
_entry.id   AF-A0A954K1D2-F1
#
_cell.length_a   1.000
_cell.length_b   1.000
_cell.length_c   1.000
_cell.angle_alpha   90.00
_cell.angle_beta   90.00
_cell.angle_gamma   90.00
#
_symmetry.space_group_name_H-M   'P 1'
#
loop_
_entity.id
_entity.type
_entity.pdbx_description
1 polymer ?
#
loop_
_entity_poly.entity_id
_entity_poly.type
_entity_poly.pdbx_seq_one_letter_code
_entity_poly.pdbx_strand_id
1 'polypeptide(L)'
;MNTTPHCTDCEKEMEKGFVPDNTFLGALQTVWHPGDPEAASRTLFGLQVKNRTQTVHVDEFGTRKIITYRCPACGLLRSYAE
;
A
#
# COMPACT_ATOMS: atom_id res chain seq x y z
N MET A 1 -18.40 -1.16 -3.01
CA MET A 1 -19.29 -0.53 -2.00
C MET A 1 -18.51 0.61 -1.39
N ASN A 2 -18.89 1.86 -1.65
CA ASN A 2 -18.08 3.05 -1.36
C ASN A 2 -18.71 3.87 -0.22
N THR A 3 -18.88 3.25 0.94
CA THR A 3 -19.36 3.94 2.15
C THR A 3 -18.17 4.35 2.99
N THR A 4 -18.07 5.64 3.31
CA THR A 4 -17.08 6.15 4.27
C THR A 4 -17.26 5.44 5.62
N PRO A 5 -16.19 4.82 6.17
CA PRO A 5 -16.31 4.12 7.44
C PRO A 5 -16.47 5.10 8.59
N HIS A 6 -17.11 4.63 9.67
CA HIS A 6 -17.13 5.32 10.95
C HIS A 6 -15.98 4.83 11.83
N CYS A 7 -15.47 5.73 12.67
CA CYS A 7 -14.48 5.42 13.69
C CYS A 7 -15.08 4.45 14.71
N THR A 8 -14.39 3.36 15.04
CA THR A 8 -14.87 2.36 16.01
C THR A 8 -14.93 2.89 17.43
N ASP A 9 -14.16 3.95 17.72
CA ASP A 9 -13.98 4.45 19.08
C ASP A 9 -14.81 5.71 19.34
N CYS A 10 -15.06 6.50 18.29
CA CYS A 10 -15.79 7.78 18.39
C CYS A 10 -17.12 7.77 17.66
N GLU A 11 -17.39 6.75 16.84
CA GLU A 11 -18.58 6.63 15.99
C GLU A 11 -18.79 7.80 15.02
N LYS A 12 -17.74 8.60 14.75
CA LYS A 12 -17.76 9.69 13.78
C LYS A 12 -17.35 9.20 12.40
N GLU A 13 -17.95 9.77 11.36
CA GLU A 13 -17.50 9.58 9.97
C GLU A 13 -16.02 9.97 9.83
N MET A 14 -15.24 9.14 9.13
CA MET A 14 -13.80 9.32 8.99
C MET A 14 -13.42 10.08 7.72
N GLU A 15 -12.31 10.80 7.74
CA GLU A 15 -11.80 11.54 6.57
C GLU A 15 -10.98 10.61 5.65
N LYS A 16 -11.27 10.59 4.35
CA LYS A 16 -10.51 9.82 3.35
C LYS A 16 -9.16 10.47 3.08
N GLY A 17 -8.11 9.65 3.01
CA GLY A 17 -6.75 10.03 2.65
C GLY A 17 -5.95 8.84 2.13
N PHE A 18 -4.63 9.01 2.04
CA PHE A 18 -3.69 7.98 1.66
C PHE A 18 -2.35 8.20 2.34
N VAL A 19 -1.55 7.14 2.47
CA VAL A 19 -0.17 7.24 2.93
C VAL A 19 0.71 7.35 1.67
N PRO A 20 1.50 8.44 1.53
CA PRO A 20 2.47 8.51 0.46
C PRO A 20 3.68 7.64 0.80
N ASP A 21 4.12 6.82 -0.14
CA ASP A 21 5.44 6.20 -0.15
C ASP A 21 6.43 7.14 -0.85
N ASN A 22 7.48 7.52 -0.13
CA ASN A 22 8.51 8.43 -0.63
C ASN A 22 9.63 7.63 -1.27
N THR A 23 9.56 7.51 -2.59
CA THR A 23 10.59 6.85 -3.39
C THR A 23 11.60 7.88 -3.90
N PHE A 24 12.75 7.41 -4.38
CA PHE A 24 13.74 8.28 -5.05
C PHE A 24 13.15 9.04 -6.26
N LEU A 25 12.08 8.53 -6.86
CA LEU A 25 11.43 9.08 -8.05
C LEU A 25 10.24 10.02 -7.71
N GLY A 26 9.97 10.25 -6.43
CA GLY A 26 8.85 11.06 -5.95
C GLY A 26 7.90 10.31 -5.01
N ALA A 27 6.82 10.98 -4.61
CA ALA A 27 5.78 10.40 -3.76
C ALA A 27 4.77 9.60 -4.58
N LEU A 28 4.54 8.35 -4.20
CA LEU A 28 3.53 7.46 -4.80
C LEU A 28 2.51 7.05 -3.75
N GLN A 29 1.31 6.69 -4.16
CA GLN A 29 0.34 6.08 -3.23
C GLN A 29 0.77 4.64 -2.92
N THR A 30 0.82 4.27 -1.63
CA THR A 30 1.14 2.90 -1.21
C THR A 30 0.11 1.90 -1.71
N VAL A 31 0.58 0.69 -2.05
CA VAL A 31 -0.25 -0.43 -2.53
C VAL A 31 -0.11 -1.65 -1.62
N TRP A 32 -1.16 -2.46 -1.59
CA TRP A 32 -1.19 -3.76 -0.93
C TRP A 32 -0.94 -4.86 -1.95
N HIS A 33 -0.14 -5.85 -1.57
CA HIS A 33 0.10 -7.06 -2.33
C HIS A 33 -0.28 -8.28 -1.48
N PRO A 34 -0.99 -9.28 -2.02
CA PRO A 34 -1.30 -10.52 -1.29
C PRO A 34 -0.07 -11.38 -1.05
N GLY A 35 -0.06 -12.15 0.04
CA GLY A 35 0.96 -13.15 0.32
C GLY A 35 2.25 -12.59 0.93
N ASP A 36 3.27 -13.44 0.98
CA ASP A 36 4.57 -13.13 1.57
C ASP A 36 5.51 -12.45 0.54
N PRO A 37 6.43 -11.58 0.97
CA PRO A 37 7.38 -10.94 0.09
C PRO A 37 8.38 -11.95 -0.48
N GLU A 38 8.41 -12.09 -1.81
CA GLU A 38 9.41 -12.89 -2.51
C GLU A 38 10.62 -12.04 -2.90
N ALA A 39 11.85 -12.57 -2.82
CA ALA A 39 13.02 -11.80 -3.21
C ALA A 39 12.97 -11.45 -4.71
N ALA A 40 13.29 -10.20 -5.05
CA ALA A 40 13.39 -9.76 -6.45
C ALA A 40 14.64 -10.36 -7.12
N SER A 41 14.59 -11.64 -7.47
CA SER A 41 15.53 -12.25 -8.39
C SER A 41 14.91 -12.33 -9.78
N ARG A 42 15.38 -11.51 -10.71
CA ARG A 42 15.04 -11.68 -12.14
C ARG A 42 16.09 -12.59 -12.76
N THR A 43 15.64 -13.67 -13.38
CA THR A 43 16.51 -14.52 -14.21
C THR A 43 16.44 -14.02 -15.64
N LEU A 44 17.53 -13.44 -16.16
CA LEU A 44 17.65 -13.01 -17.54
C LEU A 44 18.64 -13.94 -18.24
N PHE A 45 18.21 -14.69 -19.26
CA PHE A 45 19.05 -15.67 -19.98
C PHE A 45 19.79 -16.67 -19.06
N GLY A 46 19.16 -17.12 -17.97
CA GLY A 46 19.76 -18.05 -17.01
C GLY A 46 20.70 -17.42 -15.98
N LEU A 47 20.90 -16.09 -16.03
CA LEU A 47 21.69 -15.35 -15.05
C LEU A 47 20.77 -14.66 -14.03
N GLN A 48 21.04 -14.85 -12.73
CA GLN A 48 20.35 -14.10 -11.67
C GLN A 48 20.86 -12.65 -11.66
N VAL A 49 20.04 -11.72 -12.13
CA VAL A 49 20.35 -10.29 -12.08
C VAL A 49 19.73 -9.70 -10.83
N LYS A 50 20.57 -9.32 -9.87
CA LYS A 50 20.12 -8.57 -8.68
C LYS A 50 19.86 -7.12 -9.08
N ASN A 51 18.61 -6.72 -9.15
CA ASN A 51 18.27 -5.31 -9.28
C ASN A 51 18.46 -4.64 -7.90
N ARG A 52 19.48 -3.79 -7.73
CA ARG A 52 19.79 -3.17 -6.42
C ARG A 52 18.65 -2.28 -5.89
N THR A 53 17.70 -1.89 -6.73
CA THR A 53 16.56 -1.06 -6.35
C THR A 53 15.27 -1.85 -6.11
N GLN A 54 15.21 -3.13 -6.51
CA GLN A 54 14.07 -4.01 -6.21
C GLN A 54 14.56 -5.10 -5.26
N THR A 55 14.10 -5.03 -4.01
CA THR A 55 14.39 -6.04 -2.98
C THR A 55 13.35 -7.15 -2.96
N VAL A 56 12.11 -6.84 -3.36
CA VAL A 56 10.96 -7.75 -3.35
C VAL A 56 10.31 -7.79 -4.73
N HIS A 57 9.92 -8.97 -5.19
CA HIS A 57 9.11 -9.16 -6.39
C HIS A 57 7.67 -8.75 -6.08
N VAL A 58 7.14 -7.82 -6.85
CA VAL A 58 5.76 -7.32 -6.72
C VAL A 58 5.11 -7.46 -8.09
N ASP A 59 4.02 -8.23 -8.17
CA ASP A 59 3.19 -8.26 -9.37
C ASP A 59 2.35 -6.99 -9.43
N GLU A 60 2.74 -6.04 -10.29
CA GLU A 60 2.06 -4.75 -10.43
C GLU A 60 0.57 -4.90 -10.76
N PHE A 61 0.18 -5.95 -11.49
CA PHE A 61 -1.22 -6.22 -11.83
C PHE A 61 -2.00 -6.87 -10.67
N GLY A 62 -1.29 -7.48 -9.73
CA GLY A 62 -1.84 -8.10 -8.51
C GLY A 62 -1.97 -7.14 -7.33
N THR A 63 -1.48 -5.90 -7.45
CA THR A 63 -1.56 -4.91 -6.37
C THR A 63 -2.89 -4.18 -6.31
N ARG A 64 -3.27 -3.77 -5.10
CA ARG A 64 -4.45 -2.94 -4.81
C ARG A 64 -4.03 -1.64 -4.16
N LYS A 65 -4.67 -0.52 -4.48
CA LYS A 65 -4.34 0.74 -3.82
C LYS A 65 -4.76 0.68 -2.36
N ILE A 66 -3.89 1.17 -1.46
CA ILE A 66 -4.29 1.35 -0.07
C ILE A 66 -4.94 2.71 0.08
N ILE A 67 -6.21 2.69 0.48
CA ILE A 67 -6.96 3.85 0.93
C ILE A 67 -6.92 3.90 2.45
N THR A 68 -6.69 5.07 3.03
CA THR A 68 -6.64 5.24 4.49
C THR A 68 -7.69 6.23 4.94
N TYR A 69 -8.30 5.99 6.09
CA TYR A 69 -9.25 6.89 6.72
C TYR A 69 -8.76 7.30 8.09
N ARG A 70 -8.83 8.59 8.42
CA ARG A 70 -8.45 9.13 9.73
C ARG A 70 -9.69 9.63 10.47
N CYS A 71 -9.79 9.32 11.76
CA CYS A 71 -10.83 9.93 12.59
C CYS A 71 -10.44 11.39 12.90
N PRO A 72 -11.29 12.38 12.59
CA PRO A 72 -10.97 13.78 12.86
C PRO A 72 -10.94 14.12 14.36
N ALA A 73 -11.56 13.29 15.22
CA ALA A 73 -11.63 13.54 16.65
C ALA A 73 -10.47 12.91 17.45
N CYS A 74 -10.20 11.62 17.26
CA CYS A 74 -9.17 10.90 18.02
C CYS A 74 -7.92 10.55 17.22
N GLY A 75 -7.94 10.71 15.88
CA GLY A 75 -6.81 10.39 15.02
C GLY A 75 -6.65 8.91 14.65
N LEU A 76 -7.55 8.01 15.08
CA LEU A 76 -7.52 6.59 14.69
C LEU A 76 -7.44 6.45 13.15
N LEU A 77 -6.52 5.60 12.68
CA LEU A 77 -6.33 5.29 11.26
C LEU A 77 -6.85 3.90 10.93
N ARG A 78 -7.54 3.77 9.80
CA ARG A 78 -7.95 2.48 9.21
C ARG A 78 -7.60 2.47 7.74
N SER A 79 -6.90 1.43 7.29
CA SER A 79 -6.45 1.29 5.91
C SER A 79 -7.10 0.06 5.26
N TYR A 80 -7.50 0.19 4.00
CA TYR A 80 -8.17 -0.85 3.23
C TYR A 80 -7.50 -0.98 1.86
N ALA A 81 -7.51 -2.19 1.30
CA ALA A 81 -7.09 -2.45 -0.07
C ALA A 81 -8.31 -2.34 -1.00
N GLU A 82 -8.26 -1.48 -2.01
CA GLU A 82 -9.30 -1.27 -3.04
C GLU A 82 -8.96 -2.02 -4.33
#